data_AF-A0A9D6SE23-F1
#
_entry.id   AF-A0A9D6SE23-F1
#
_cell.length_a   1.000
_cell.length_b   1.000
_cell.length_c   1.000
_cell.angle_alpha   90.00
_cell.angle_beta   90.00
_cell.angle_gamma   90.00
#
_symmetry.space_group_name_H-M   'P 1'
#
loop_
_entity.id
_entity.type
_entity.pdbx_description
1 polymer ?
#
loop_
_entity_poly.entity_id
_entity_poly.type
_entity_poly.pdbx_seq_one_letter_code
_entity_poly.pdbx_strand_id
1 'polypeptide(L)'
;MSQPSKPGKSESFEKNLERLDSIVHEMEDPELALERALVLYEEGMKLSEVCHKQLEEAEGRIEILMKKAGGKVVAEPFKSEEPEES
;
A
#
# COMPACT_ATOMS: atom_id res chain seq x y z
N MET A 1 -1.57 16.01 24.12
CA MET A 1 -0.44 15.08 24.36
C MET A 1 -0.24 14.30 23.07
N SER A 2 0.51 14.83 22.11
CA SER A 2 0.78 14.12 20.85
C SER A 2 2.26 13.77 20.82
N GLN A 3 2.54 12.50 21.12
CA GLN A 3 3.86 11.91 21.14
C GLN A 3 4.43 11.69 19.72
N PRO A 4 5.75 11.44 19.60
CA PRO A 4 6.63 12.10 18.65
C PRO A 4 6.82 11.34 17.34
N SER A 5 6.98 12.08 16.25
CA SER A 5 7.35 11.55 14.93
C SER A 5 8.88 11.51 14.78
N LYS A 6 9.47 10.30 14.65
CA LYS A 6 10.74 9.94 13.96
C LYS A 6 11.16 8.50 14.33
N PRO A 7 11.92 7.72 13.52
CA PRO A 7 12.74 8.11 12.36
C PRO A 7 12.51 7.27 11.07
N GLY A 8 12.91 7.81 9.92
CA GLY A 8 13.02 7.08 8.63
C GLY A 8 12.52 7.95 7.47
N LYS A 9 13.39 8.25 6.49
CA LYS A 9 13.06 9.07 5.31
C LYS A 9 12.24 8.27 4.27
N SER A 10 11.18 7.64 4.72
CA SER A 10 10.09 7.15 3.89
C SER A 10 8.85 7.92 4.32
N GLU A 11 8.16 8.54 3.36
CA GLU A 11 6.83 9.13 3.61
C GLU A 11 5.93 8.09 4.28
N SER A 12 5.00 8.50 5.16
CA SER A 12 4.14 7.54 5.86
C SER A 12 3.23 6.79 4.88
N PHE A 13 2.72 5.63 5.28
CA PHE A 13 1.80 4.84 4.47
C PHE A 13 0.63 5.69 3.96
N GLU A 14 0.02 6.47 4.85
CA GLU A 14 -1.13 7.33 4.53
C GLU A 14 -0.78 8.37 3.46
N LYS A 15 0.41 8.97 3.56
CA LYS A 15 0.88 9.94 2.56
C LYS A 15 1.17 9.31 1.20
N ASN A 16 1.80 8.14 1.19
CA ASN A 16 2.06 7.43 -0.07
C ASN A 16 0.75 7.03 -0.75
N LEU A 17 -0.24 6.61 0.04
CA LEU A 17 -1.57 6.27 -0.46
C LEU A 17 -2.31 7.50 -0.99
N GLU A 18 -2.27 8.63 -0.28
CA GLU A 18 -2.87 9.90 -0.72
C GLU A 18 -2.22 10.39 -2.03
N ARG A 19 -0.90 10.26 -2.17
CA ARG A 19 -0.21 10.58 -3.43
C ARG A 19 -0.62 9.63 -4.55
N LEU A 20 -0.75 8.33 -4.29
CA LEU A 20 -1.19 7.35 -5.28
C LEU A 20 -2.61 7.66 -5.77
N ASP A 21 -3.53 8.02 -4.87
CA ASP A 21 -4.89 8.45 -5.21
C ASP A 21 -4.88 9.72 -6.08
N SER A 22 -4.03 10.69 -5.73
CA SER A 22 -3.84 11.90 -6.52
C SER A 22 -3.32 11.60 -7.93
N ILE A 23 -2.38 10.65 -8.06
CA ILE A 23 -1.85 10.22 -9.36
C ILE A 23 -2.94 9.58 -10.20
N VAL A 24 -3.76 8.69 -9.62
CA VAL A 24 -4.88 8.06 -10.32
C VAL A 24 -5.83 9.14 -10.82
N HIS A 25 -6.18 10.11 -9.98
CA HIS A 25 -7.03 11.22 -10.38
C HIS A 25 -6.42 12.10 -11.48
N GLU A 26 -5.12 12.40 -11.41
CA GLU A 26 -4.40 13.11 -12.49
C GLU A 26 -4.42 12.30 -13.81
N MET A 27 -4.37 10.96 -13.73
CA MET A 27 -4.40 10.06 -14.90
C MET A 27 -5.78 9.90 -15.54
N GLU A 28 -6.85 10.30 -14.86
CA GLU A 28 -8.22 10.31 -15.41
C GLU A 28 -8.49 11.50 -16.34
N ASP A 29 -7.61 12.50 -16.35
CA ASP A 29 -7.73 13.67 -17.22
C ASP A 29 -7.54 13.29 -18.70
N PRO A 30 -8.56 13.45 -19.56
CA PRO A 30 -8.47 13.12 -20.98
C PRO A 30 -7.51 14.04 -21.76
N GLU A 31 -7.15 15.21 -21.21
CA GLU A 31 -6.19 16.14 -21.81
C GLU A 31 -4.74 15.90 -21.34
N LEU A 32 -4.50 14.85 -20.54
CA LEU A 32 -3.18 14.53 -20.02
C LEU A 32 -2.21 14.18 -21.16
N ALA A 33 -1.10 14.93 -21.23
CA ALA A 33 -0.03 14.65 -22.18
C ALA A 33 0.62 13.28 -21.91
N LEU A 34 0.93 12.54 -22.98
CA LEU A 34 1.51 11.19 -22.91
C LEU A 34 2.79 11.15 -22.08
N GLU A 35 3.70 12.12 -22.25
CA GLU A 35 4.94 12.21 -21.49
C GLU A 35 4.67 12.36 -20.00
N ARG A 36 3.62 13.11 -19.64
CA ARG A 36 3.22 13.28 -18.24
C ARG A 36 2.57 12.02 -17.68
N ALA A 37 1.74 11.34 -18.47
CA ALA A 37 1.15 10.06 -18.10
C ALA A 37 2.22 8.99 -17.79
N LEU A 38 3.30 8.93 -18.58
CA LEU A 38 4.41 8.01 -18.32
C LEU A 38 5.12 8.32 -17.00
N VAL A 39 5.38 9.60 -16.71
CA VAL A 39 5.98 10.01 -15.44
C VAL A 39 5.10 9.67 -14.25
N LEU A 40 3.79 9.94 -14.35
CA LEU A 40 2.81 9.62 -13.32
C LEU A 40 2.69 8.11 -13.09
N TYR A 41 2.71 7.32 -14.16
CA TYR A 41 2.69 5.86 -14.08
C TYR A 41 3.93 5.30 -13.35
N GLU A 42 5.13 5.78 -13.71
CA GLU A 42 6.36 5.37 -13.02
C GLU A 42 6.37 5.75 -11.54
N GLU A 43 5.83 6.93 -11.20
CA GLU A 43 5.67 7.37 -9.82
C GLU A 43 4.68 6.47 -9.07
N GLY A 44 3.52 6.21 -9.67
CA GLY A 44 2.47 5.36 -9.11
C GLY A 44 2.95 3.92 -8.85
N MET A 45 3.71 3.34 -9.78
CA MET A 45 4.32 2.02 -9.61
C MET A 45 5.26 1.97 -8.40
N LYS A 46 6.14 2.97 -8.27
CA LYS A 46 7.08 3.06 -7.13
C LYS A 46 6.33 3.21 -5.80
N LEU A 47 5.29 4.04 -5.76
CA LEU A 47 4.47 4.23 -4.57
C LEU A 47 3.69 2.96 -4.20
N SER A 48 3.14 2.26 -5.18
CA SER A 48 2.45 0.98 -4.97
C SER A 48 3.37 -0.06 -4.33
N GLU A 49 4.59 -0.23 -4.85
CA GLU A 49 5.58 -1.12 -4.24
C GLU A 49 5.95 -0.72 -2.80
N VAL A 50 6.08 0.59 -2.54
CA VAL A 50 6.39 1.12 -1.21
C VAL A 50 5.24 0.89 -0.23
N CYS A 51 3.99 1.06 -0.65
CA CYS A 51 2.81 0.76 0.15
C CYS A 51 2.71 -0.73 0.46
N HIS A 52 2.94 -1.58 -0.54
CA HIS A 52 2.90 -3.03 -0.37
C HIS A 52 3.93 -3.52 0.65
N LYS A 53 5.18 -3.07 0.55
CA LYS A 53 6.24 -3.41 1.52
C LYS A 53 5.89 -2.98 2.94
N GLN A 54 5.28 -1.80 3.11
CA GLN A 54 4.85 -1.33 4.43
C GLN A 54 3.76 -2.22 5.03
N LEU A 55 2.84 -2.72 4.21
CA LEU A 55 1.81 -3.65 4.64
C LEU A 55 2.42 -5.02 5.01
N GLU A 56 3.32 -5.56 4.19
CA GLU A 56 4.03 -6.81 4.49
C GLU A 56 4.80 -6.72 5.82
N GLU A 57 5.50 -5.61 6.05
CA GLU A 57 6.19 -5.37 7.33
C GLU A 57 5.22 -5.32 8.51
N ALA A 58 4.06 -4.68 8.35
CA ALA A 58 3.05 -4.60 9.39
C ALA A 58 2.44 -5.97 9.71
N GLU A 59 2.12 -6.76 8.68
CA GLU A 59 1.61 -8.12 8.82
C GLU A 59 2.61 -9.02 9.53
N GLY A 60 3.89 -9.00 9.12
CA GLY A 60 4.94 -9.77 9.77
C GLY A 60 5.11 -9.41 11.26
N ARG A 61 4.97 -8.12 11.61
CA ARG A 61 5.00 -7.69 13.02
C ARG A 61 3.81 -8.24 13.81
N ILE A 62 2.60 -8.24 13.23
CA ILE A 62 1.40 -8.83 13.86
C ILE A 62 1.60 -10.33 14.07
N GLU A 63 2.09 -11.05 13.07
CA GLU A 63 2.32 -12.49 13.15
C GLU A 63 3.31 -12.84 14.28
N ILE A 64 4.41 -12.09 14.40
CA ILE A 64 5.39 -12.26 15.49
C ILE A 64 4.75 -11.99 16.86
N LEU A 65 3.93 -10.94 16.98
CA LEU A 65 3.25 -10.61 18.24
C LEU A 65 2.25 -11.70 18.65
N MET A 66 1.48 -12.24 17.69
CA MET A 66 0.55 -13.35 17.96
C MET A 66 1.28 -14.64 18.37
N LYS A 67 2.38 -15.00 17.68
CA LYS A 67 3.22 -16.15 18.05
C LYS A 67 3.77 -16.00 19.48
N LYS A 68 4.20 -14.79 19.87
CA LYS A 68 4.68 -14.49 21.23
C LYS A 68 3.58 -14.54 22.29
N ALA A 69 2.35 -14.20 21.93
CA ALA A 69 1.18 -14.25 22.81
C ALA A 69 0.63 -15.68 23.03
N GLY A 70 1.25 -16.71 22.45
CA GLY A 70 0.84 -18.12 22.59
C GLY A 70 -0.36 -18.52 21.72
N GLY A 71 -0.78 -17.67 20.79
CA GLY A 71 -1.85 -17.96 19.84
C GLY A 71 -1.34 -18.77 18.66
N LYS A 72 -1.91 -19.95 18.44
CA LYS A 72 -1.61 -20.83 17.30
C LYS A 72 -2.19 -20.21 16.02
N VAL A 73 -1.37 -19.50 15.24
CA VAL A 73 -1.81 -18.88 13.98
C VAL A 73 -1.77 -19.92 12.86
N VAL A 74 -2.90 -20.18 12.22
CA VAL A 74 -2.98 -20.89 10.94
C VAL A 74 -3.26 -19.84 9.89
N ALA A 75 -2.28 -19.54 9.04
CA ALA A 75 -2.51 -18.69 7.88
C ALA A 75 -3.32 -19.50 6.85
N GLU A 76 -4.55 -19.09 6.61
CA GLU A 76 -5.32 -19.62 5.48
C GLU A 76 -5.17 -18.68 4.28
N PRO A 77 -4.89 -19.20 3.08
CA PRO A 77 -4.82 -18.38 1.88
C PRO A 77 -6.17 -17.70 1.64
N PHE A 78 -6.14 -16.38 1.46
CA PHE A 78 -7.32 -15.61 1.11
C PHE A 78 -7.80 -16.03 -0.29
N LYS A 79 -8.89 -16.80 -0.36
CA LYS A 79 -9.56 -17.10 -1.63
C LYS A 79 -10.35 -15.85 -2.03
N SER A 80 -9.88 -15.15 -3.06
CA SER A 80 -10.72 -14.25 -3.83
C SER A 80 -11.84 -15.10 -4.44
N GLU A 81 -13.08 -14.91 -4.00
CA GLU A 81 -14.24 -15.45 -4.72
C GLU A 81 -14.23 -14.83 -6.12
N GLU A 82 -13.85 -15.62 -7.13
CA GLU A 82 -14.17 -15.30 -8.51
C GLU A 82 -15.70 -15.21 -8.62
N PRO A 83 -16.26 -14.12 -9.16
CA PRO A 83 -17.70 -14.07 -9.39
C PRO A 83 -18.04 -15.15 -10.40
N GLU A 84 -18.85 -16.14 -10.00
CA GLU A 84 -19.52 -17.03 -10.95
C GLU A 84 -20.42 -16.16 -11.85
N GLU A 85 -19.97 -15.92 -13.08
CA GLU A 85 -20.86 -15.52 -14.17
C GLU A 85 -21.80 -16.71 -14.46
N SER A 86 -23.08 -16.55 -14.10
CA SER A 86 -24.20 -17.36 -14.58
C SER A 86 -24.87 -16.70 -15.78
#